data_AF-A0A9W6B8X2-F1
#
_entry.id   AF-A0A9W6B8X2-F1
#
_cell.length_a   1.000
_cell.length_b   1.000
_cell.length_c   1.000
_cell.angle_alpha   90.00
_cell.angle_beta   90.00
_cell.angle_gamma   90.00
#
_symmetry.space_group_name_H-M   'P 1'
#
loop_
_entity.id
_entity.type
_entity.pdbx_description
1 polymer ?
#
loop_
_entity_poly.entity_id
_entity_poly.type
_entity_poly.pdbx_seq_one_letter_code
_entity_poly.pdbx_strand_id
1 'polypeptide(L)'
;MINGVGGIWKKSTDGQEKVYNTDNSNLNYNWITTIKNDALGSIWSGTNAAVYLNSVHLHGGIQNLINDDFIDHNPADSGEATNRVTAMEFDCNGNLWVATSVETAFNLGYELSVYNGEKWFVLSNEIENFPNLYINDIEIDGETVWLSVPDYGLLKISLECD
;
A
#
# COMPACT_ATOMS: atom_id res chain seq x y z
N MET A 1 -3.08 15.07 23.96
CA MET A 1 -4.29 15.20 23.11
C MET A 1 -3.78 15.58 21.73
N ILE A 2 -3.91 14.67 20.75
CA ILE A 2 -3.34 14.85 19.41
C ILE A 2 -4.32 15.74 18.65
N ASN A 3 -3.95 16.99 18.39
CA ASN A 3 -4.74 17.86 17.51
C ASN A 3 -4.63 17.27 16.10
N GLY A 4 -5.75 16.75 15.59
CA GLY A 4 -5.80 15.75 14.52
C GLY A 4 -5.37 16.27 13.15
N VAL A 5 -4.11 16.01 12.79
CA VAL A 5 -3.61 16.14 11.40
C VAL A 5 -3.50 14.80 10.67
N GLY A 6 -3.89 13.68 11.29
CA GLY A 6 -3.71 12.32 10.75
C GLY A 6 -2.29 11.79 10.94
N GLY A 7 -1.87 10.83 10.13
CA GLY A 7 -0.52 10.24 10.13
C GLY A 7 -0.42 8.91 10.89
N ILE A 8 0.80 8.58 11.34
CA ILE A 8 1.12 7.33 12.04
C ILE A 8 1.39 7.61 13.52
N TRP A 9 0.77 6.85 14.41
CA TRP A 9 1.06 6.87 15.85
C TRP A 9 1.73 5.57 16.29
N LYS A 10 2.94 5.70 16.83
CA LYS A 10 3.73 4.61 17.40
C LYS A 10 3.68 4.69 18.91
N LYS A 11 3.36 3.57 19.56
CA LYS A 11 3.38 3.40 21.01
C LYS A 11 4.09 2.11 21.38
N SER A 12 5.16 2.21 22.16
CA SER A 12 5.87 1.05 22.70
C SER A 12 5.21 0.54 23.97
N THR A 13 5.53 -0.70 24.34
CA THR A 13 4.98 -1.37 25.53
C THR A 13 5.44 -0.75 26.85
N ASP A 14 6.58 -0.07 26.86
CA ASP A 14 7.09 0.72 28.00
C ASP A 14 6.47 2.14 28.08
N GLY A 15 5.57 2.48 27.15
CA GLY A 15 4.79 3.72 27.18
C GLY A 15 5.42 4.90 26.45
N GLN A 16 6.52 4.74 25.71
CA GLN A 16 7.01 5.78 24.81
C GLN A 16 6.05 5.93 23.63
N GLU A 17 5.77 7.18 23.24
CA GLU A 17 4.84 7.51 22.16
C GLU A 17 5.51 8.47 21.18
N LYS A 18 5.25 8.27 19.87
CA LYS A 18 5.70 9.16 18.80
C LYS A 18 4.64 9.26 17.71
N VAL A 19 4.45 10.46 17.17
CA VAL A 19 3.50 10.72 16.08
C VAL A 19 4.28 11.24 14.89
N TYR A 20 4.03 10.66 13.73
CA TYR A 20 4.59 11.08 12.44
C TYR A 20 3.47 11.61 11.57
N ASN A 21 3.66 12.81 11.04
CA ASN A 21 2.80 13.43 10.05
C ASN A 21 3.64 14.26 9.06
N THR A 22 3.01 14.77 8.02
CA THR A 22 3.63 15.60 6.98
C THR A 22 4.31 16.85 7.50
N ASP A 23 3.93 17.34 8.69
CA ASP A 23 4.46 18.58 9.26
C ASP A 23 5.74 18.34 10.09
N ASN A 24 5.97 17.11 10.54
CA ASN A 24 7.03 16.78 11.49
C ASN A 24 7.96 15.64 11.05
N SER A 25 7.73 15.09 9.86
CA SER A 25 8.48 13.97 9.31
C SER A 25 8.46 13.99 7.79
N ASN A 26 9.22 13.09 7.15
CA ASN A 26 9.18 12.87 5.71
C ASN A 26 8.01 11.98 5.25
N LEU A 27 6.99 11.81 6.10
CA LEU A 27 5.75 11.16 5.69
C LEU A 27 5.10 12.00 4.59
N ASN A 28 4.85 11.40 3.43
CA ASN A 28 4.36 12.12 2.26
C ASN A 28 2.85 12.40 2.31
N TYR A 29 2.08 11.65 3.12
CA TYR A 29 0.64 11.88 3.27
C TYR A 29 0.10 11.39 4.62
N ASN A 30 -0.85 12.14 5.20
CA ASN A 30 -1.40 11.82 6.53
C ASN A 30 -2.55 10.81 6.50
N TRP A 31 -3.16 10.54 5.34
CA TRP A 31 -4.27 9.59 5.24
C TRP A 31 -3.75 8.17 4.99
N ILE A 32 -3.37 7.51 6.08
CA ILE A 32 -2.89 6.13 6.06
C ILE A 32 -4.08 5.18 5.97
N THR A 33 -4.04 4.24 5.03
CA THR A 33 -5.08 3.21 4.85
C THR A 33 -4.65 1.84 5.35
N THR A 34 -3.37 1.55 5.31
CA THR A 34 -2.83 0.25 5.70
C THR A 34 -1.42 0.38 6.24
N ILE A 35 -1.09 -0.51 7.18
CA ILE A 35 0.22 -0.64 7.79
C ILE A 35 0.56 -2.12 7.88
N LYS A 36 1.77 -2.50 7.46
CA LYS A 36 2.31 -3.86 7.58
C LYS A 36 3.74 -3.84 8.08
N ASN A 37 4.12 -4.86 8.82
CA ASN A 37 5.52 -5.06 9.23
C ASN A 37 6.19 -6.02 8.27
N ASP A 38 7.41 -5.70 7.84
CA ASP A 38 8.26 -6.70 7.19
C ASP A 38 8.96 -7.59 8.22
N ALA A 39 9.64 -8.64 7.74
CA ALA A 39 10.41 -9.56 8.58
C ALA A 39 11.66 -8.91 9.23
N LEU A 40 12.11 -7.76 8.73
CA LEU A 40 13.25 -7.01 9.25
C LEU A 40 12.84 -6.01 10.35
N GLY A 41 11.53 -5.84 10.58
CA GLY A 41 10.98 -4.93 11.58
C GLY A 41 10.70 -3.52 11.07
N SER A 42 10.81 -3.27 9.77
CA SER A 42 10.36 -2.01 9.17
C SER A 42 8.84 -1.97 9.11
N ILE A 43 8.27 -0.77 9.23
CA ILE A 43 6.84 -0.56 9.14
C ILE A 43 6.52 0.07 7.80
N TRP A 44 5.85 -0.69 6.93
CA TRP A 44 5.34 -0.25 5.65
C TRP A 44 3.98 0.39 5.82
N SER A 45 3.74 1.47 5.08
CA SER A 45 2.50 2.25 5.10
C SER A 45 2.04 2.52 3.69
N GLY A 46 0.74 2.30 3.47
CA GLY A 46 0.03 2.70 2.27
C GLY A 46 -0.89 3.88 2.58
N THR A 47 -1.04 4.78 1.64
CA THR A 47 -1.88 5.98 1.80
C THR A 47 -2.96 6.06 0.74
N ASN A 48 -4.01 6.82 1.03
CA ASN A 48 -5.09 7.13 0.08
C ASN A 48 -4.93 8.56 -0.43
N ALA A 49 -4.01 8.76 -1.39
CA ALA A 49 -3.85 10.04 -2.06
C ALA A 49 -5.09 10.34 -2.90
N ALA A 50 -5.78 11.45 -2.61
CA ALA A 50 -6.84 11.95 -3.48
C ALA A 50 -6.22 12.61 -4.72
N VAL A 51 -6.71 12.23 -5.91
CA VAL A 51 -6.39 12.93 -7.15
C VAL A 51 -7.28 14.16 -7.26
N TYR A 52 -6.74 15.32 -6.92
CA TYR A 52 -7.44 16.57 -7.26
C TYR A 52 -7.11 16.91 -8.70
N LEU A 53 -8.14 17.00 -9.56
CA LEU A 53 -8.13 17.23 -11.02
C LEU A 53 -7.28 18.42 -11.53
N ASN A 54 -6.59 19.13 -10.65
CA ASN A 54 -5.84 20.36 -10.87
C ASN A 54 -4.55 20.47 -10.02
N SER A 55 -4.18 19.45 -9.25
CA SER A 55 -2.97 19.43 -8.43
C SER A 55 -1.96 18.42 -8.98
N VAL A 56 -0.90 18.93 -9.61
CA VAL A 56 0.24 18.18 -10.19
C VAL A 56 1.18 17.59 -9.13
N HIS A 57 0.67 17.35 -7.93
CA HIS A 57 1.44 16.78 -6.82
C HIS A 57 0.55 15.79 -6.07
N LEU A 58 0.49 14.58 -6.60
CA LEU A 58 -0.16 13.47 -5.92
C LEU A 58 0.76 12.94 -4.84
N HIS A 59 0.62 13.54 -3.66
CA HIS A 59 1.32 13.13 -2.46
C HIS A 59 0.69 11.86 -1.90
N GLY A 60 1.46 10.79 -1.73
CA GLY A 60 1.02 9.53 -1.10
C GLY A 60 1.69 8.30 -1.72
N GLY A 61 0.94 7.19 -1.76
CA GLY A 61 1.43 5.87 -2.12
C GLY A 61 2.08 5.12 -0.95
N ILE A 62 3.28 4.59 -1.14
CA ILE A 62 3.87 3.52 -0.31
C ILE A 62 5.21 4.00 0.28
N GLN A 63 5.31 4.02 1.60
CA GLN A 63 6.56 4.31 2.31
C GLN A 63 6.81 3.30 3.42
N ASN A 64 8.07 3.00 3.72
CA ASN A 64 8.43 2.32 4.95
C ASN A 64 9.12 3.25 5.94
N LEU A 65 9.01 2.92 7.23
CA LEU A 65 9.63 3.63 8.34
C LEU A 65 10.80 2.79 8.86
N ILE A 66 12.01 3.33 8.71
CA ILE A 66 13.26 2.72 9.17
C ILE A 66 14.00 3.76 10.00
N ASN A 67 14.32 3.42 11.26
CA ASN A 67 15.08 4.31 12.15
C ASN A 67 14.53 5.75 12.25
N ASP A 68 13.20 5.89 12.30
CA ASP A 68 12.48 7.16 12.32
C ASP A 68 12.45 7.99 11.01
N ASP A 69 13.00 7.45 9.93
CA ASP A 69 12.96 8.06 8.61
C ASP A 69 12.03 7.29 7.66
N PHE A 70 11.31 8.03 6.82
CA PHE A 70 10.44 7.45 5.78
C PHE A 70 11.18 7.33 4.46
N ILE A 71 11.16 6.13 3.87
CA ILE A 71 11.71 5.85 2.55
C ILE A 71 10.55 5.64 1.57
N ASP A 72 10.59 6.33 0.45
CA ASP A 72 9.58 6.21 -0.61
C ASP A 72 9.84 4.96 -1.48
N HIS A 73 8.79 4.18 -1.69
CA HIS A 73 8.79 2.98 -2.52
C HIS A 73 7.74 3.02 -3.63
N ASN A 74 7.19 4.20 -3.92
CA ASN A 74 6.29 4.37 -5.07
C ASN A 74 6.92 3.80 -6.35
N PRO A 75 6.18 3.05 -7.18
CA PRO A 75 6.73 2.51 -8.40
C PRO A 75 7.19 3.64 -9.33
N ALA A 76 8.48 3.64 -9.68
CA ALA A 76 9.13 4.73 -10.42
C ALA A 76 8.47 5.04 -11.79
N ASP A 77 7.77 4.06 -12.37
CA ASP A 77 7.09 4.16 -13.67
C ASP A 77 5.56 4.21 -13.57
N SER A 78 5.00 3.98 -12.38
CA SER A 78 3.56 4.15 -12.19
C SER A 78 3.31 5.64 -12.03
N GLY A 79 2.99 6.31 -13.13
CA GLY A 79 2.58 7.71 -13.07
C GLY A 79 1.52 7.91 -11.98
N GLU A 80 1.48 9.10 -11.39
CA GLU A 80 0.41 9.79 -10.64
C GLU A 80 -0.78 8.96 -10.05
N ALA A 81 -1.41 8.10 -10.82
CA ALA A 81 -2.58 7.28 -10.53
C ALA A 81 -2.48 6.20 -9.44
N THR A 82 -1.30 5.62 -9.13
CA THR A 82 -1.17 4.44 -8.24
C THR A 82 -0.96 4.77 -6.76
N ASN A 83 -0.99 6.06 -6.39
CA ASN A 83 -0.70 6.52 -5.02
C ASN A 83 -1.86 6.32 -4.02
N ARG A 84 -2.90 5.58 -4.42
CA ARG A 84 -4.03 5.23 -3.57
C ARG A 84 -4.03 3.74 -3.29
N VAL A 85 -3.34 3.40 -2.21
CA VAL A 85 -3.18 2.04 -1.69
C VAL A 85 -4.42 1.66 -0.90
N THR A 86 -5.04 0.53 -1.26
CA THR A 86 -6.20 -0.01 -0.55
C THR A 86 -5.82 -1.12 0.40
N ALA A 87 -4.84 -1.95 0.02
CA ALA A 87 -4.38 -3.08 0.81
C ALA A 87 -2.92 -3.41 0.51
N MET A 88 -2.27 -4.02 1.48
CA MET A 88 -0.91 -4.53 1.35
C MET A 88 -0.80 -5.82 2.15
N GLU A 89 0.04 -6.77 1.73
CA GLU A 89 0.42 -7.93 2.55
C GLU A 89 1.81 -8.45 2.12
N PHE A 90 2.58 -8.97 3.06
CA PHE A 90 3.84 -9.65 2.75
C PHE A 90 3.59 -11.12 2.49
N ASP A 91 4.20 -11.64 1.42
CA ASP A 91 4.22 -13.07 1.17
C ASP A 91 5.37 -13.79 1.89
N CYS A 92 5.36 -15.12 1.80
CA CYS A 92 6.38 -16.01 2.37
C CYS A 92 7.80 -15.77 1.85
N ASN A 93 7.95 -15.19 0.65
CA ASN A 93 9.24 -14.85 0.04
C ASN A 93 9.70 -13.44 0.47
N GLY A 94 8.90 -12.73 1.26
CA GLY A 94 9.16 -11.36 1.69
C GLY A 94 8.81 -10.31 0.63
N ASN A 95 8.07 -10.67 -0.42
CA ASN A 95 7.58 -9.68 -1.38
C ASN A 95 6.35 -8.97 -0.82
N LEU A 96 6.24 -7.68 -1.09
CA LEU A 96 5.09 -6.88 -0.71
C LEU A 96 4.06 -6.91 -1.84
N TRP A 97 2.92 -7.54 -1.59
CA TRP A 97 1.73 -7.46 -2.43
C TRP A 97 1.00 -6.16 -2.12
N VAL A 98 0.59 -5.43 -3.15
CA VAL A 98 -0.10 -4.14 -3.01
C VAL A 98 -1.27 -4.07 -3.98
N ALA A 99 -2.43 -3.75 -3.44
CA ALA A 99 -3.57 -3.31 -4.23
C ALA A 99 -3.62 -1.79 -4.25
N THR A 100 -3.72 -1.23 -5.45
CA THR A 100 -3.97 0.20 -5.66
C THR A 100 -5.26 0.39 -6.43
N SER A 101 -5.89 1.54 -6.22
CA SER A 101 -7.08 1.93 -6.97
C SER A 101 -6.86 3.28 -7.60
N VAL A 102 -7.25 3.46 -8.85
CA VAL A 102 -7.26 4.78 -9.47
C VAL A 102 -8.65 5.38 -9.38
N GLU A 103 -8.71 6.71 -9.39
CA GLU A 103 -9.96 7.41 -9.57
C GLU A 103 -10.56 7.06 -10.94
N THR A 104 -11.80 6.57 -10.93
CA THR A 104 -12.51 6.07 -12.12
C THR A 104 -12.67 7.14 -13.20
N ALA A 105 -12.57 8.42 -12.83
CA ALA A 105 -12.62 9.55 -13.75
C ALA A 105 -11.49 9.52 -14.80
N PHE A 106 -10.38 8.81 -14.54
CA PHE A 106 -9.25 8.70 -15.46
C PHE A 106 -9.23 7.39 -16.26
N ASN A 107 -10.19 6.48 -16.07
CA ASN A 107 -10.20 5.14 -16.71
C ASN A 107 -8.93 4.29 -16.45
N LEU A 108 -8.17 4.59 -15.40
CA LEU A 108 -6.89 3.92 -15.11
C LEU A 108 -7.03 2.67 -14.22
N GLY A 109 -8.26 2.28 -13.87
CA GLY A 109 -8.58 0.97 -13.28
C GLY A 109 -8.04 0.72 -11.87
N TYR A 110 -7.96 -0.54 -11.51
CA TYR A 110 -7.40 -1.06 -10.26
C TYR A 110 -6.18 -1.90 -10.60
N GLU A 111 -5.18 -1.90 -9.73
CA GLU A 111 -3.92 -2.61 -9.97
C GLU A 111 -3.58 -3.51 -8.77
N LEU A 112 -3.13 -4.72 -9.08
CA LEU A 112 -2.48 -5.61 -8.11
C LEU A 112 -1.02 -5.76 -8.53
N SER A 113 -0.12 -5.34 -7.65
CA SER A 113 1.32 -5.30 -7.92
C SER A 113 2.12 -5.94 -6.79
N VAL A 114 3.32 -6.45 -7.11
CA VAL A 114 4.23 -7.08 -6.16
C VAL A 114 5.58 -6.38 -6.21
N TYR A 115 6.12 -6.02 -5.04
CA TYR A 115 7.47 -5.47 -4.88
C TYR A 115 8.39 -6.50 -4.21
N ASN A 116 9.50 -6.82 -4.88
CA ASN A 116 10.44 -7.84 -4.41
C ASN A 116 11.64 -7.29 -3.64
N GLY A 117 11.60 -6.02 -3.22
CA GLY A 117 12.75 -5.33 -2.61
C GLY A 117 13.65 -4.61 -3.62
N GLU A 118 13.51 -4.88 -4.93
CA GLU A 118 14.30 -4.22 -5.98
C GLU A 118 13.41 -3.48 -6.98
N LYS A 119 12.32 -4.10 -7.43
CA LYS A 119 11.41 -3.57 -8.45
C LYS A 119 9.97 -4.02 -8.26
N TRP A 120 9.08 -3.30 -8.92
CA TRP A 120 7.65 -3.60 -8.98
C TRP A 120 7.32 -4.48 -10.19
N PHE A 121 6.35 -5.37 -10.00
CA PHE A 121 5.75 -6.21 -11.03
C PHE A 121 4.22 -6.05 -10.99
N VAL A 122 3.61 -5.67 -12.10
CA VAL A 122 2.15 -5.49 -12.19
C VAL A 122 1.49 -6.83 -12.49
N LEU A 123 1.02 -7.52 -11.44
CA LEU A 123 0.45 -8.86 -11.51
C LEU A 123 -0.92 -8.90 -12.20
N SER A 124 -1.71 -7.83 -12.08
CA SER A 124 -3.03 -7.74 -12.73
C SER A 124 -2.98 -7.88 -14.25
N ASN A 125 -1.84 -7.56 -14.89
CA ASN A 125 -1.65 -7.76 -16.33
C ASN A 125 -1.29 -9.19 -16.71
N GLU A 126 -0.79 -9.98 -15.77
CA GLU A 126 -0.33 -11.36 -15.98
C GLU A 126 -1.42 -12.40 -15.66
N ILE A 127 -2.43 -12.02 -14.89
CA ILE A 127 -3.54 -12.92 -14.56
C ILE A 127 -4.56 -12.91 -15.71
N GLU A 128 -4.76 -14.06 -16.34
CA GLU A 128 -5.72 -14.20 -17.44
C GLU A 128 -7.14 -13.82 -16.97
N ASN A 129 -7.77 -12.91 -17.71
CA ASN A 129 -9.09 -12.38 -17.37
C ASN A 129 -9.16 -11.75 -15.97
N PHE A 130 -8.04 -11.18 -15.47
CA PHE A 130 -8.08 -10.40 -14.24
C PHE A 130 -9.15 -9.32 -14.38
N PRO A 131 -10.26 -9.40 -13.63
CA PRO A 131 -11.29 -8.43 -13.80
C PRO A 131 -10.75 -7.12 -13.22
N ASN A 132 -11.07 -5.99 -13.84
CA ASN A 132 -10.69 -4.68 -13.32
C ASN A 132 -11.46 -4.43 -12.02
N LEU A 133 -10.94 -4.97 -10.91
CA LEU A 133 -11.62 -5.13 -9.64
C LEU A 133 -10.99 -4.29 -8.55
N TYR A 134 -11.83 -3.57 -7.82
CA TYR A 134 -11.41 -2.95 -6.58
C TYR A 134 -11.10 -4.03 -5.56
N ILE A 135 -9.84 -4.13 -5.14
CA ILE A 135 -9.43 -5.01 -4.05
C ILE A 135 -9.48 -4.19 -2.77
N ASN A 136 -10.31 -4.62 -1.82
CA ASN A 136 -10.44 -3.93 -0.55
C ASN A 136 -9.43 -4.42 0.50
N ASP A 137 -9.01 -5.69 0.40
CA ASP A 137 -8.10 -6.31 1.35
C ASP A 137 -7.37 -7.49 0.72
N ILE A 138 -6.18 -7.78 1.23
CA ILE A 138 -5.31 -8.90 0.83
C ILE A 138 -4.94 -9.65 2.11
N GLU A 139 -5.15 -10.97 2.11
CA GLU A 139 -4.66 -11.86 3.17
C GLU A 139 -3.91 -13.02 2.52
N ILE A 140 -2.76 -13.39 3.08
CA ILE A 140 -1.93 -14.49 2.57
C ILE A 140 -1.78 -15.55 3.66
N ASP A 141 -2.20 -16.77 3.34
CA ASP A 141 -2.07 -17.96 4.19
C ASP A 141 -1.25 -19.03 3.46
N GLY A 142 0.04 -19.10 3.79
CA GLY A 142 1.01 -19.93 3.08
C GLY A 142 1.08 -19.59 1.59
N GLU A 143 0.80 -20.57 0.74
CA GLU A 143 0.79 -20.44 -0.73
C GLU A 143 -0.57 -19.95 -1.28
N THR A 144 -1.50 -19.58 -0.43
CA THR A 144 -2.81 -19.07 -0.85
C THR A 144 -2.94 -17.58 -0.58
N VAL A 145 -3.23 -16.83 -1.64
CA VAL A 145 -3.59 -15.41 -1.55
C VAL A 145 -5.11 -15.27 -1.68
N TRP A 146 -5.71 -14.57 -0.73
CA TRP A 146 -7.13 -14.25 -0.69
C TRP A 146 -7.31 -12.74 -0.92
N LEU A 147 -8.14 -12.38 -1.91
CA LEU A 147 -8.47 -11.00 -2.22
C LEU A 147 -9.94 -10.76 -1.96
N SER A 148 -10.27 -9.78 -1.12
CA SER A 148 -11.65 -9.32 -0.97
C SER A 148 -11.99 -8.33 -2.08
N VAL A 149 -13.08 -8.63 -2.78
CA VAL A 149 -13.54 -7.85 -3.94
C VAL A 149 -14.99 -7.47 -3.71
N PRO A 150 -15.30 -6.18 -3.41
CA PRO A 150 -16.68 -5.73 -3.30
C PRO A 150 -17.48 -6.11 -4.54
N ASP A 151 -18.71 -6.56 -4.33
CA ASP A 151 -19.65 -7.05 -5.35
C ASP A 151 -19.29 -8.41 -6.02
N TYR A 152 -18.08 -8.93 -5.84
CA TYR A 152 -17.64 -10.22 -6.41
C TYR A 152 -17.25 -11.26 -5.36
N GLY A 153 -17.16 -10.89 -4.08
CA GLY A 153 -16.87 -11.78 -2.97
C GLY A 153 -15.37 -11.96 -2.75
N LEU A 154 -14.87 -13.19 -2.88
CA LEU A 154 -13.49 -13.54 -2.57
C LEU A 154 -12.82 -14.18 -3.79
N LEU A 155 -11.71 -13.61 -4.23
CA LEU A 155 -10.84 -14.23 -5.24
C LEU A 155 -9.71 -14.98 -4.54
N LYS A 156 -9.34 -16.13 -5.09
CA LYS A 156 -8.20 -16.92 -4.63
C LYS A 156 -7.14 -16.96 -5.73
N ILE A 157 -5.90 -16.71 -5.36
CA ILE A 157 -4.71 -16.86 -6.21
C ILE A 157 -3.75 -17.84 -5.52
N SER A 158 -3.04 -18.64 -6.32
CA SER A 158 -1.95 -19.50 -5.86
C SER A 158 -0.62 -18.77 -5.99
N LEU A 159 0.19 -18.88 -4.96
CA LEU A 159 1.55 -18.37 -4.86
C LEU A 159 2.52 -19.55 -4.76
N GLU A 160 3.74 -19.39 -5.26
CA GLU A 160 4.85 -20.31 -4.98
C GLU A 160 5.78 -19.68 -3.94
N CYS A 161 6.04 -20.42 -2.86
CA CYS A 161 7.02 -20.08 -1.84
C CYS A 161 8.29 -20.90 -2.09
N ASP A 162 9.45 -20.25 -2.12
CA ASP A 162 10.75 -20.92 -2.28
C ASP A 162 11.29 -21.50 -0.94
#